data_AF-F2RBJ8-F1
#
_entry.id   AF-F2RBJ8-F1
#
_cell.length_a   1.000
_cell.length_b   1.000
_cell.length_c   1.000
_cell.angle_alpha   90.00
_cell.angle_beta   90.00
_cell.angle_gamma   90.00
#
_symmetry.space_group_name_H-M   'P 1'
#
loop_
_entity.id
_entity.type
_entity.pdbx_description
1 polymer ?
#
loop_
_entity_poly.entity_id
_entity_poly.type
_entity_poly.pdbx_seq_one_letter_code
_entity_poly.pdbx_strand_id
1 'polypeptide(L)'
;MPIATPEVYNEMLDRAKAGKFAYPAINVTSSQTLHAALRGFAEAESDGIIQISTGGAEFLGGQYNKDMVTGAVALAEFAHIVAAKYDITVALHTDHCPKDKLDGYVRPLLDISAERVKTGPGLSGVVRGRLRPPRRPRPSPPGTPGRTARRSTCRTRWRRGPS
;
A
#
# COMPACT_ATOMS: atom_id res chain seq x y z
N MET A 1 -10.62 -4.55 -12.38
CA MET A 1 -9.67 -3.89 -11.46
C MET A 1 -10.27 -3.99 -10.07
N PRO A 2 -9.52 -4.41 -9.05
CA PRO A 2 -10.07 -4.63 -7.71
C PRO A 2 -10.18 -3.38 -6.85
N ILE A 3 -9.52 -2.27 -7.23
CA ILE A 3 -9.90 -0.96 -6.68
C ILE A 3 -11.03 -0.38 -7.54
N ALA A 4 -12.12 0.01 -6.89
CA ALA A 4 -13.32 0.54 -7.53
C ALA A 4 -12.98 1.81 -8.32
N THR A 5 -13.39 1.85 -9.59
CA THR A 5 -13.44 3.13 -10.32
C THR A 5 -14.61 3.96 -9.79
N PRO A 6 -14.67 5.28 -10.07
CA PRO A 6 -15.80 6.11 -9.64
C PRO A 6 -17.15 5.56 -10.10
N GLU A 7 -17.22 5.00 -11.32
CA GLU A 7 -18.43 4.41 -11.88
C GLU A 7 -18.83 3.16 -11.11
N VAL A 8 -17.89 2.23 -10.90
CA VAL A 8 -18.12 1.00 -10.15
C VAL A 8 -18.48 1.30 -8.69
N TYR A 9 -17.88 2.33 -8.09
CA TYR A 9 -18.22 2.73 -6.72
C TYR A 9 -19.64 3.27 -6.60
N ASN A 10 -20.11 4.07 -7.57
CA ASN A 10 -21.50 4.51 -7.61
C ASN A 10 -22.44 3.31 -7.80
N GLU A 11 -22.12 2.38 -8.70
CA GLU A 11 -22.89 1.16 -8.91
C GLU A 11 -22.97 0.30 -7.64
N MET A 12 -21.87 0.19 -6.89
CA MET A 12 -21.87 -0.48 -5.58
C MET A 12 -22.92 0.17 -4.68
N LEU A 13 -22.84 1.49 -4.46
CA LEU A 13 -23.76 2.20 -3.57
C LEU A 13 -25.22 2.09 -4.02
N ASP A 14 -25.49 2.14 -5.31
CA ASP A 14 -26.83 1.94 -5.87
C ASP A 14 -27.35 0.53 -5.62
N ARG A 15 -26.50 -0.50 -5.79
CA ARG A 15 -26.82 -1.90 -5.51
C ARG A 15 -27.14 -2.10 -4.02
N ALA A 16 -26.35 -1.49 -3.14
CA ALA A 16 -26.57 -1.52 -1.69
C ALA A 16 -27.91 -0.87 -1.32
N LYS A 17 -28.22 0.30 -1.90
CA LYS A 17 -29.48 1.00 -1.68
C LYS A 17 -30.68 0.21 -2.18
N ALA A 18 -30.61 -0.36 -3.39
CA ALA A 18 -31.68 -1.17 -3.97
C ALA A 18 -31.88 -2.50 -3.20
N GLY A 19 -30.77 -3.14 -2.81
CA GLY A 19 -30.75 -4.40 -2.08
C GLY A 19 -30.97 -4.28 -0.56
N LYS A 20 -31.10 -3.06 -0.02
CA LYS A 20 -31.26 -2.78 1.41
C LYS A 20 -30.16 -3.40 2.29
N PHE A 21 -28.92 -3.34 1.83
CA PHE A 21 -27.74 -3.72 2.60
C PHE A 21 -26.74 -2.57 2.63
N ALA A 22 -25.66 -2.72 3.40
CA ALA A 22 -24.59 -1.73 3.51
C ALA A 22 -23.24 -2.39 3.32
N TYR A 23 -22.30 -1.65 2.75
CA TYR A 23 -20.90 -2.07 2.70
C TYR A 23 -20.17 -1.64 3.96
N PRO A 24 -19.35 -2.53 4.55
CA PRO A 24 -18.50 -2.18 5.67
C PRO A 24 -17.42 -1.18 5.25
N ALA A 25 -17.24 -0.11 6.04
CA ALA A 25 -16.14 0.84 5.93
C ALA A 25 -15.14 0.62 7.06
N ILE A 26 -13.98 0.05 6.74
CA ILE A 26 -13.00 -0.38 7.73
C ILE A 26 -11.84 0.61 7.79
N ASN A 27 -11.62 1.22 8.97
CA ASN A 27 -10.47 2.07 9.20
C ASN A 27 -9.18 1.23 9.22
N VAL A 28 -8.19 1.67 8.44
CA VAL A 28 -6.88 1.03 8.37
C VAL A 28 -5.78 2.03 8.74
N THR A 29 -4.73 1.52 9.38
CA THR A 29 -3.61 2.33 9.88
C THR A 29 -2.25 1.72 9.54
N SER A 30 -2.23 0.57 8.86
CA SER A 30 -1.01 -0.15 8.52
C SER A 30 -1.24 -1.15 7.39
N SER A 31 -0.17 -1.70 6.84
CA SER A 31 -0.25 -2.80 5.89
C SER A 31 -0.93 -4.05 6.48
N GLN A 32 -0.73 -4.33 7.78
CA GLN A 32 -1.36 -5.47 8.43
C GLN A 32 -2.88 -5.30 8.56
N THR A 33 -3.34 -4.12 8.97
CA THR A 33 -4.78 -3.83 9.08
C THR A 33 -5.46 -3.81 7.71
N LEU A 34 -4.74 -3.33 6.69
CA LEU A 34 -5.20 -3.43 5.30
C LEU A 34 -5.35 -4.88 4.83
N HIS A 35 -4.34 -5.73 5.05
CA HIS A 35 -4.43 -7.15 4.68
C HIS A 35 -5.56 -7.86 5.41
N ALA A 36 -5.77 -7.54 6.69
CA ALA A 36 -6.88 -8.08 7.46
C ALA A 36 -8.24 -7.68 6.87
N ALA A 37 -8.42 -6.41 6.49
CA ALA A 37 -9.65 -5.93 5.86
C ALA A 37 -9.90 -6.61 4.51
N LEU A 38 -8.89 -6.63 3.62
CA LEU A 38 -9.00 -7.27 2.30
C LEU A 38 -9.33 -8.75 2.40
N ARG A 39 -8.68 -9.47 3.33
CA ARG A 39 -8.97 -10.87 3.58
C ARG A 39 -10.38 -11.06 4.12
N GLY A 40 -10.83 -10.22 5.05
CA GLY A 40 -12.18 -10.28 5.60
C GLY A 40 -13.26 -10.09 4.53
N PHE A 41 -13.07 -9.13 3.62
CA PHE A 41 -13.96 -8.92 2.48
C PHE A 41 -13.98 -10.11 1.52
N ALA A 42 -12.81 -10.68 1.22
CA ALA A 42 -12.70 -11.84 0.34
C ALA A 42 -13.34 -13.10 0.94
N GLU A 43 -13.15 -13.36 2.24
CA GLU A 43 -13.79 -14.48 2.94
C GLU A 43 -15.32 -14.29 3.08
N ALA A 44 -15.78 -13.05 3.13
CA ALA A 44 -17.21 -12.71 3.13
C ALA A 44 -17.83 -12.65 1.72
N GLU A 45 -17.05 -12.89 0.66
CA GLU A 45 -17.45 -12.73 -0.74
C GLU A 45 -18.16 -11.38 -1.00
N SER A 46 -17.64 -10.32 -0.36
CA SER A 46 -18.29 -9.02 -0.31
C SER A 46 -17.35 -7.93 -0.79
N ASP A 47 -17.89 -6.98 -1.55
CA ASP A 47 -17.20 -5.72 -1.82
C ASP A 47 -17.10 -4.88 -0.52
N GLY A 48 -16.19 -3.92 -0.46
CA GLY A 48 -15.97 -3.17 0.78
C GLY A 48 -15.37 -1.79 0.58
N ILE A 49 -15.31 -1.04 1.68
CA ILE A 49 -14.70 0.30 1.72
C ILE A 49 -13.56 0.25 2.72
N ILE A 50 -12.38 0.70 2.29
CA ILE A 50 -11.22 0.92 3.16
C ILE A 50 -11.12 2.41 3.39
N GLN A 51 -11.04 2.82 4.65
CA GLN A 51 -10.94 4.23 4.99
C GLN A 51 -9.72 4.57 5.84
N ILE A 52 -9.15 5.74 5.59
CA ILE A 52 -8.02 6.28 6.33
C ILE A 52 -8.50 7.52 7.07
N SER A 53 -8.44 7.51 8.40
CA SER A 53 -8.74 8.70 9.20
C SER A 53 -7.56 9.64 9.24
N THR A 54 -7.78 10.91 9.63
CA THR A 54 -6.67 11.86 9.79
C THR A 54 -5.59 11.34 10.75
N GLY A 55 -5.98 10.66 11.82
CA GLY A 55 -5.04 10.06 12.77
C GLY A 55 -4.31 8.84 12.19
N GLY A 56 -5.01 8.02 11.39
CA GLY A 56 -4.38 6.91 10.67
C GLY A 56 -3.38 7.40 9.62
N ALA A 57 -3.73 8.45 8.88
CA ALA A 57 -2.87 9.09 7.90
C ALA A 57 -1.62 9.70 8.55
N GLU A 58 -1.78 10.39 9.69
CA GLU A 58 -0.67 10.93 10.48
C GLU A 58 0.28 9.82 10.96
N PHE A 59 -0.29 8.71 11.46
CA PHE A 59 0.49 7.55 11.89
C PHE A 59 1.29 6.94 10.73
N LEU A 60 0.67 6.82 9.55
CA LEU A 60 1.28 6.30 8.32
C LEU A 60 2.34 7.25 7.74
N GLY A 61 2.17 8.57 7.93
CA GLY A 61 3.14 9.60 7.57
C GLY A 61 4.44 9.54 8.38
N GLY A 62 4.49 8.66 9.38
CA GLY A 62 5.64 8.44 10.24
C GLY A 62 5.71 9.45 11.39
N GLN A 63 6.26 8.99 12.52
CA GLN A 63 6.29 9.77 13.76
C GLN A 63 7.25 10.98 13.73
N TYR A 64 8.09 11.08 12.70
CA TYR A 64 9.08 12.16 12.57
C TYR A 64 8.44 13.47 12.07
N ASN A 65 7.76 13.42 10.91
CA ASN A 65 7.13 14.59 10.29
C ASN A 65 5.59 14.55 10.33
N LYS A 66 4.97 13.42 10.67
CA LYS A 66 3.51 13.30 10.85
C LYS A 66 2.69 13.80 9.64
N ASP A 67 3.22 13.60 8.43
CA ASP A 67 2.61 14.08 7.20
C ASP A 67 1.46 13.17 6.76
N MET A 68 0.24 13.66 6.97
CA MET A 68 -0.99 12.94 6.64
C MET A 68 -1.12 12.63 5.14
N VAL A 69 -0.70 13.56 4.26
CA VAL A 69 -0.84 13.37 2.81
C VAL A 69 0.07 12.24 2.35
N THR A 70 1.34 12.28 2.75
CA THR A 70 2.30 11.21 2.44
C THR A 70 1.82 9.86 2.97
N GLY A 71 1.32 9.81 4.22
CA GLY A 71 0.82 8.57 4.81
C GLY A 71 -0.37 7.98 4.06
N ALA A 72 -1.35 8.81 3.69
CA ALA A 72 -2.52 8.37 2.95
C ALA A 72 -2.18 7.92 1.52
N VAL A 73 -1.33 8.67 0.80
CA VAL A 73 -0.88 8.31 -0.54
C VAL A 73 -0.09 7.00 -0.51
N ALA A 74 0.83 6.84 0.44
CA ALA A 74 1.64 5.63 0.56
C ALA A 74 0.77 4.37 0.79
N LEU A 75 -0.23 4.47 1.66
CA LEU A 75 -1.15 3.36 1.89
C LEU A 75 -2.09 3.12 0.70
N ALA A 76 -2.56 4.18 0.03
CA ALA A 76 -3.39 4.05 -1.17
C ALA A 76 -2.64 3.30 -2.28
N GLU A 77 -1.39 3.68 -2.55
CA GLU A 77 -0.52 2.95 -3.51
C GLU A 77 -0.34 1.49 -3.12
N PHE A 78 -0.05 1.25 -1.83
CA PHE A 78 0.09 -0.12 -1.33
C PHE A 78 -1.21 -0.91 -1.54
N ALA A 79 -2.37 -0.32 -1.24
CA ALA A 79 -3.69 -0.91 -1.46
C ALA A 79 -3.95 -1.23 -2.94
N HIS A 80 -3.62 -0.33 -3.87
CA HIS A 80 -3.74 -0.63 -5.31
C HIS A 80 -2.95 -1.87 -5.72
N ILE A 81 -1.74 -2.05 -5.19
CA ILE A 81 -0.88 -3.20 -5.50
C ILE A 81 -1.42 -4.49 -4.89
N VAL A 82 -1.84 -4.47 -3.62
CA VAL A 82 -2.26 -5.70 -2.93
C VAL A 82 -3.68 -6.11 -3.27
N ALA A 83 -4.59 -5.15 -3.46
CA ALA A 83 -5.97 -5.43 -3.88
C ALA A 83 -6.00 -6.14 -5.24
N ALA A 84 -5.01 -5.88 -6.12
CA ALA A 84 -4.81 -6.56 -7.41
C ALA A 84 -4.82 -8.10 -7.34
N LYS A 85 -4.65 -8.68 -6.14
CA LYS A 85 -4.57 -10.11 -5.88
C LYS A 85 -5.87 -10.73 -5.36
N TYR A 86 -6.91 -9.94 -5.13
CA TYR A 86 -8.19 -10.39 -4.63
C TYR A 86 -9.27 -10.23 -5.70
N ASP A 87 -10.25 -11.13 -5.69
CA ASP A 87 -11.40 -11.13 -6.62
C ASP A 87 -12.62 -10.39 -6.01
N ILE A 88 -12.35 -9.27 -5.36
CA ILE A 88 -13.36 -8.40 -4.74
C ILE A 88 -13.16 -6.97 -5.22
N THR A 89 -14.20 -6.16 -5.11
CA THR A 89 -14.10 -4.72 -5.38
C THR A 89 -13.97 -3.95 -4.07
N VAL A 90 -12.98 -3.07 -4.00
CA VAL A 90 -12.73 -2.27 -2.80
C VAL A 90 -12.56 -0.80 -3.16
N ALA A 91 -13.30 0.07 -2.47
CA ALA A 91 -13.16 1.51 -2.59
C ALA A 91 -12.19 2.07 -1.54
N LEU A 92 -11.39 3.06 -1.92
CA LEU A 92 -10.54 3.81 -0.99
C LEU A 92 -11.24 5.10 -0.59
N HIS A 93 -11.27 5.38 0.71
CA HIS A 93 -11.95 6.53 1.28
C HIS A 93 -11.07 7.23 2.33
N THR A 94 -11.30 8.53 2.53
CA THR A 94 -10.74 9.28 3.65
C THR A 94 -11.86 9.58 4.63
N ASP A 95 -11.69 9.17 5.87
CA ASP A 95 -12.65 9.38 6.95
C ASP A 95 -12.57 10.84 7.47
N HIS A 96 -13.47 11.20 8.38
CA HIS A 96 -13.73 12.53 8.94
C HIS A 96 -12.54 13.52 8.87
N CYS A 97 -12.68 14.55 8.03
CA CYS A 97 -11.74 15.66 7.93
C CYS A 97 -12.40 16.96 8.41
N PRO A 98 -12.05 17.47 9.61
CA PRO A 98 -12.59 18.72 10.11
C PRO A 98 -12.05 19.91 9.30
N LYS A 99 -12.76 21.05 9.36
CA LYS A 99 -12.51 22.22 8.51
C LYS A 99 -11.08 22.75 8.59
N ASP A 100 -10.47 22.66 9.77
CA ASP A 100 -9.09 23.05 10.07
C ASP A 100 -8.03 22.13 9.42
N LYS A 101 -8.39 20.90 9.05
CA LYS A 101 -7.49 19.91 8.43
C LYS A 101 -7.69 19.75 6.92
N LEU A 102 -8.67 20.44 6.33
CA LEU A 102 -8.96 20.33 4.89
C LEU A 102 -7.74 20.66 4.03
N ASP A 103 -7.04 21.73 4.38
CA ASP A 103 -5.95 22.30 3.57
C ASP A 103 -4.68 21.45 3.67
N GLY A 104 -4.50 20.74 4.78
CA GLY A 104 -3.38 19.84 5.02
C GLY A 104 -3.67 18.36 4.71
N TYR A 105 -4.87 18.01 4.21
CA TYR A 105 -5.22 16.62 3.96
C TYR A 105 -6.08 16.42 2.71
N VAL A 106 -7.38 16.77 2.75
CA VAL A 106 -8.31 16.46 1.66
C VAL A 106 -8.01 17.27 0.39
N ARG A 107 -7.71 18.57 0.50
CA ARG A 107 -7.42 19.40 -0.68
C ARG A 107 -6.18 18.89 -1.45
N PRO A 108 -5.03 18.63 -0.81
CA PRO A 108 -3.89 18.03 -1.49
C PRO A 108 -4.19 16.66 -2.12
N LEU A 109 -4.98 15.80 -1.45
CA LEU A 109 -5.35 14.49 -2.00
C LEU A 109 -6.27 14.59 -3.22
N LEU A 110 -7.15 15.60 -3.26
CA LEU A 110 -7.95 15.90 -4.44
C LEU A 110 -7.09 16.37 -5.60
N ASP A 111 -6.09 17.23 -5.35
CA ASP A 111 -5.16 17.69 -6.38
C ASP A 111 -4.35 16.53 -6.97
N ILE A 112 -3.84 15.64 -6.12
CA ILE A 112 -3.13 14.41 -6.55
C ILE A 112 -4.05 13.51 -7.37
N SER A 113 -5.31 13.34 -6.95
CA SER A 113 -6.29 12.55 -7.69
C SER A 113 -6.59 13.16 -9.06
N ALA A 114 -6.76 14.49 -9.12
CA ALA A 114 -7.01 15.22 -10.37
C ALA A 114 -5.83 15.12 -11.33
N GLU A 115 -4.59 15.14 -10.82
CA GLU A 115 -3.39 14.95 -11.62
C GLU A 115 -3.31 13.52 -12.18
N ARG A 116 -3.61 12.49 -11.39
CA ARG A 116 -3.62 11.08 -11.82
C ARG A 116 -4.66 10.81 -12.90
N VAL A 117 -5.84 11.42 -12.79
CA VAL A 117 -6.87 11.30 -13.83
C VAL A 117 -6.38 11.92 -15.15
N LYS A 118 -5.61 13.01 -15.09
CA LYS A 118 -5.04 13.66 -16.28
C LYS A 118 -3.85 12.90 -16.88
N THR A 119 -2.99 12.31 -16.05
CA THR A 119 -1.69 11.73 -16.47
C THR A 119 -1.71 10.21 -16.62
N GLY A 120 -2.74 9.53 -16.13
CA GLY A 120 -2.85 8.07 -16.09
C GLY A 120 -2.21 7.45 -14.85
N PRO A 121 -2.51 6.18 -14.51
CA PRO A 121 -2.01 5.52 -13.31
C PRO A 121 -0.52 5.15 -13.47
N GLY A 122 0.37 6.10 -13.18
CA GLY A 122 1.82 5.87 -13.14
C GLY A 122 2.29 5.43 -11.76
N LEU A 123 2.68 4.16 -11.60
CA LEU A 123 3.41 3.69 -10.41
C LEU A 123 4.81 4.30 -10.40
N SER A 124 5.03 5.30 -9.55
CA SER A 124 6.34 5.93 -9.36
C SER A 124 7.32 4.93 -8.72
N GLY A 125 8.35 4.55 -9.48
CA GLY A 125 9.62 4.03 -8.93
C GLY A 125 9.58 2.65 -8.27
N VAL A 126 9.24 1.58 -9.00
CA VAL A 126 9.56 0.22 -8.54
C VAL A 126 11.08 0.04 -8.49
N VAL A 127 11.63 -0.20 -7.29
CA VAL A 127 13.03 -0.62 -7.09
C VAL A 127 13.21 -1.99 -7.77
N ARG A 128 13.68 -2.00 -9.02
CA ARG A 128 14.13 -3.22 -9.68
C ARG A 128 15.46 -3.65 -9.05
N GLY A 129 15.37 -4.44 -7.98
CA GLY A 129 16.52 -5.17 -7.47
C GLY A 129 17.07 -6.07 -8.58
N ARG A 130 18.27 -5.76 -9.12
CA ARG A 130 18.96 -6.70 -10.01
C ARG A 130 19.27 -7.95 -9.18
N LEU A 131 18.58 -9.05 -9.45
CA LEU A 131 18.97 -10.37 -8.98
C LEU A 131 20.40 -10.61 -9.47
N ARG A 132 21.37 -10.48 -8.57
CA ARG A 132 22.76 -10.83 -8.86
C ARG A 132 22.77 -12.35 -8.96
N PRO A 133 23.17 -12.95 -10.09
CA PRO A 133 23.25 -14.41 -10.18
C PRO A 133 24.16 -14.93 -9.05
N PRO A 134 23.86 -16.12 -8.49
CA PRO A 134 24.70 -16.70 -7.47
C PRO A 134 26.14 -16.73 -7.99
N ARG A 135 27.05 -16.11 -7.23
CA ARG A 135 28.48 -16.17 -7.56
C ARG A 135 28.85 -17.64 -7.61
N ARG A 136 29.31 -18.14 -8.76
CA ARG A 136 29.88 -19.48 -8.86
C ARG A 136 30.90 -19.65 -7.71
N PRO A 137 30.85 -20.74 -6.93
CA PRO A 137 31.84 -20.97 -5.91
C PRO A 137 33.23 -20.92 -6.56
N ARG A 138 34.13 -20.13 -5.97
CA ARG A 138 35.54 -20.15 -6.38
C ARG A 138 36.07 -21.56 -6.11
N PRO A 139 36.82 -22.18 -7.02
CA PRO A 139 37.45 -23.47 -6.74
C PRO A 139 38.34 -23.31 -5.51
N SER A 140 38.16 -24.20 -4.54
CA SER A 140 38.96 -24.26 -3.32
C SER A 140 40.41 -24.57 -3.70
N PRO A 141 41.41 -23.88 -3.11
CA PRO A 141 42.80 -24.29 -3.25
C PRO A 141 42.99 -25.68 -2.61
N PRO A 142 43.85 -26.54 -3.17
CA PRO A 142 44.04 -27.89 -2.66
C PRO A 142 44.75 -27.84 -1.30
N GLY A 143 44.18 -28.52 -0.30
CA GLY A 143 44.86 -28.85 0.95
C GLY A 143 44.46 -28.01 2.17
N THR A 144 43.31 -28.31 2.79
CA THR A 144 43.13 -28.17 4.25
C THR A 144 41.92 -28.99 4.71
N PRO A 145 42.07 -29.97 5.62
CA PRO A 145 40.96 -30.78 6.08
C PRO A 145 40.16 -30.07 7.17
N GLY A 146 38.83 -30.07 7.02
CA GLY A 146 37.87 -29.92 8.13
C GLY A 146 37.61 -28.51 8.64
N ARG A 147 36.61 -27.83 8.08
CA ARG A 147 35.77 -26.90 8.87
C ARG A 147 34.36 -26.80 8.30
N THR A 148 33.42 -27.22 9.13
CA THR A 148 31.98 -27.25 8.94
C THR A 148 31.41 -25.89 8.57
N ALA A 149 30.42 -25.92 7.68
CA ALA A 149 29.66 -24.77 7.18
C ALA A 149 29.14 -23.89 8.33
N ARG A 150 29.45 -22.59 8.31
CA ARG A 150 28.76 -21.59 9.12
C ARG A 150 28.46 -20.31 8.35
N ARG A 151 27.14 -20.09 8.20
CA ARG A 151 26.39 -18.82 8.14
C ARG A 151 26.63 -17.91 6.93
N SER A 152 25.67 -17.98 6.01
CA SER A 152 25.29 -16.87 5.13
C SER A 152 24.88 -15.67 5.99
N THR A 153 25.82 -14.74 6.22
CA THR A 153 25.47 -13.42 6.72
C THR A 153 25.07 -12.56 5.53
N CYS A 154 23.78 -12.20 5.46
CA CYS A 154 23.28 -11.19 4.55
C CYS A 154 23.88 -9.84 4.98
N ARG A 155 25.02 -9.44 4.40
CA ARG A 155 25.59 -8.10 4.56
C ARG A 155 25.01 -7.19 3.47
N THR A 156 23.95 -6.47 3.79
CA THR A 156 23.51 -5.30 3.03
C THR A 156 24.56 -4.20 3.21
N ARG A 157 25.39 -3.98 2.19
CA ARG A 157 26.40 -2.91 2.21
C ARG A 157 25.70 -1.60 1.83
N TRP A 158 25.33 -0.81 2.84
CA TRP A 158 24.96 0.59 2.65
C TRP A 158 26.17 1.36 2.10
N ARG A 159 26.11 1.78 0.82
CA ARG A 159 27.04 2.79 0.30
C ARG A 159 26.50 4.14 0.75
N ARG A 160 27.17 4.78 1.71
CA ARG A 160 27.07 6.23 1.90
C ARG A 160 27.65 6.89 0.64
N GLY A 161 26.87 7.76 0.00
CA GLY A 161 27.36 8.64 -1.08
C GLY A 161 28.34 9.67 -0.51
N PRO A 162 29.25 10.22 -1.34
CA PRO A 162 30.23 11.20 -0.89
C PRO A 162 29.53 12.53 -0.53
N SER A 163 30.09 13.16 0.50
CA SER A 163 29.85 14.51 1.02
C SER A 163 30.07 15.60 -0.01
#